data_AF-A0A0T6B1W8-F1
#
_entry.id   AF-A0A0T6B1W8-F1
#
_cell.length_a   1.000
_cell.length_b   1.000
_cell.length_c   1.000
_cell.angle_alpha   90.00
_cell.angle_beta   90.00
_cell.angle_gamma   90.00
#
_symmetry.space_group_name_H-M   'P 1'
#
loop_
_entity.id
_entity.type
_entity.pdbx_description
1 polymer ?
#
loop_
_entity_poly.entity_id
_entity_poly.type
_entity_poly.pdbx_seq_one_letter_code
_entity_poly.pdbx_strand_id
1 'polypeptide(L)'
;MKITLRSFLLLLNVLTACSEYSDVCPKFVTKNIWGARAATAVDYCIIPLKYVIVHHTLTPSCNSESACADLLKNLQNFHIDTQGFHDIGYKYTIHIINVIRLQ
;
A
#
# COMPACT_ATOMS: atom_id res chain seq x y z
N MET A 1 41.53 -35.55 0.59
CA MET A 1 40.90 -34.27 0.16
C MET A 1 40.03 -33.78 1.32
N LYS A 2 40.61 -33.00 2.24
CA LYS A 2 39.95 -32.55 3.48
C LYS A 2 39.37 -31.16 3.23
N ILE A 3 38.06 -31.10 3.04
CA ILE A 3 37.33 -29.83 2.95
C ILE A 3 37.44 -29.17 4.32
N THR A 4 38.20 -28.08 4.43
CA THR A 4 38.45 -27.40 5.71
C THR A 4 37.22 -26.62 6.15
N LEU A 5 36.90 -26.66 7.44
CA LEU A 5 35.70 -26.09 8.07
C LEU A 5 35.49 -24.59 7.76
N ARG A 6 36.58 -23.86 7.44
CA ARG A 6 36.55 -22.45 7.01
C ARG A 6 35.87 -22.25 5.65
N SER A 7 36.00 -23.20 4.72
CA SER A 7 35.35 -23.15 3.41
C SER A 7 33.85 -23.45 3.49
N PHE A 8 33.40 -24.19 4.51
CA PHE A 8 31.98 -24.45 4.76
C PHE A 8 31.28 -23.26 5.43
N LEU A 9 31.99 -22.54 6.32
CA LEU A 9 31.50 -21.31 6.98
C LEU A 9 31.27 -20.15 6.01
N LEU A 10 32.04 -20.04 4.92
CA LEU A 10 31.82 -19.02 3.89
C LEU A 10 30.57 -19.30 3.04
N LEU A 11 30.27 -20.58 2.77
CA LEU A 11 29.10 -20.98 1.97
C LEU A 11 27.78 -20.82 2.74
N LEU A 12 27.79 -20.94 4.07
CA LEU A 12 26.59 -20.78 4.90
C LEU A 12 26.08 -19.32 4.92
N ASN A 13 26.97 -18.33 4.77
CA ASN A 13 26.61 -16.91 4.75
C ASN A 13 26.02 -16.42 3.41
N VAL A 14 26.10 -17.21 2.34
CA VAL A 14 25.56 -16.83 1.03
C VAL A 14 24.07 -17.21 0.90
N LEU A 15 23.61 -18.23 1.64
CA LEU A 15 22.18 -18.63 1.65
C LEU A 15 21.31 -17.77 2.58
N THR A 16 21.89 -17.07 3.55
CA THR A 16 21.14 -16.19 4.49
C THR A 16 20.85 -14.79 3.95
N ALA A 17 21.34 -14.43 2.77
CA ALA A 17 21.14 -13.09 2.19
C ALA A 17 19.77 -12.86 1.52
N CYS A 18 18.84 -13.83 1.54
CA CYS A 18 17.52 -13.67 0.92
C CYS A 18 16.38 -13.27 1.89
N SER A 19 16.66 -12.98 3.17
CA SER A 19 15.60 -12.75 4.17
C SER A 19 15.75 -11.46 5.00
N GLU A 20 16.33 -10.39 4.45
CA GLU A 20 16.38 -9.07 5.11
C GLU A 20 15.80 -7.93 4.26
N TYR A 21 14.70 -8.18 3.54
CA TYR A 21 14.01 -7.13 2.77
C TYR A 21 12.54 -6.92 3.20
N SER A 22 12.17 -7.35 4.40
CA SER A 22 10.82 -7.12 4.95
C SER A 22 10.66 -5.74 5.62
N ASP A 23 11.76 -5.03 5.90
CA ASP A 23 11.73 -3.71 6.57
C ASP A 23 11.74 -2.51 5.60
N VAL A 24 11.87 -2.74 4.29
CA VAL A 24 11.97 -1.65 3.30
C VAL A 24 10.59 -1.17 2.84
N CYS A 25 9.55 -1.99 2.98
CA CYS A 25 8.20 -1.66 2.52
C CYS A 25 7.29 -1.30 3.70
N PRO A 26 6.60 -0.13 3.68
CA PRO A 26 5.62 0.20 4.69
C PRO A 26 4.46 -0.81 4.68
N LYS A 27 3.90 -1.09 5.86
CA LYS A 27 2.67 -1.88 5.96
C LYS A 27 1.51 -1.06 5.38
N PHE A 28 0.73 -1.69 4.50
CA PHE A 28 -0.45 -1.06 3.92
C PHE A 28 -1.72 -1.48 4.66
N VAL A 29 -2.62 -0.51 4.88
CA VAL A 29 -4.00 -0.80 5.25
C VAL A 29 -4.78 -1.09 3.96
N THR A 30 -5.40 -2.27 3.87
CA THR A 30 -6.18 -2.68 2.69
C THR A 30 -7.61 -2.14 2.75
N LYS A 31 -8.29 -2.10 1.59
CA LYS A 31 -9.70 -1.67 1.42
C LYS A 31 -10.65 -2.20 2.50
N ASN A 32 -10.48 -3.47 2.79
CA ASN A 32 -11.32 -4.26 3.69
C ASN A 32 -11.24 -3.72 5.13
N ILE A 33 -10.06 -3.24 5.55
CA ILE A 33 -9.82 -2.82 6.93
C ILE A 33 -10.54 -1.51 7.25
N TRP A 34 -10.62 -0.58 6.29
CA TRP A 34 -11.28 0.71 6.51
C TRP A 34 -12.77 0.73 6.08
N GLY A 35 -13.32 -0.43 5.72
CA GLY A 35 -14.75 -0.56 5.39
C GLY A 35 -15.13 0.04 4.04
N ALA A 36 -14.23 -0.03 3.06
CA ALA A 36 -14.49 0.43 1.71
C ALA A 36 -15.58 -0.37 1.01
N ARG A 37 -16.37 0.28 0.16
CA ARG A 37 -17.23 -0.42 -0.82
C ARG A 37 -16.41 -1.03 -1.95
N ALA A 38 -16.96 -2.06 -2.58
CA ALA A 38 -16.40 -2.63 -3.81
C ALA A 38 -16.34 -1.58 -4.92
N ALA A 39 -15.31 -1.68 -5.77
CA ALA A 39 -15.25 -0.89 -6.99
C ALA A 39 -16.35 -1.37 -7.96
N THR A 40 -16.95 -0.46 -8.72
CA THR A 40 -17.99 -0.82 -9.71
C THR A 40 -17.39 -1.39 -10.99
N ALA A 41 -16.14 -1.03 -11.30
CA ALA A 41 -15.33 -1.61 -12.37
C ALA A 41 -13.83 -1.43 -12.05
N VAL A 42 -12.97 -2.23 -12.70
CA VAL A 42 -11.52 -2.23 -12.46
C VAL A 42 -10.78 -2.24 -13.80
N ASP A 43 -9.93 -1.23 -13.99
CA ASP A 43 -8.99 -1.15 -15.11
C ASP A 43 -7.56 -1.37 -14.61
N TYR A 44 -6.82 -2.27 -15.28
CA TYR A 44 -5.46 -2.63 -14.88
C TYR A 44 -4.42 -1.73 -15.54
N CYS A 45 -3.40 -1.32 -14.79
CA CYS A 45 -2.27 -0.55 -15.32
C CYS A 45 -1.16 -1.47 -15.83
N ILE A 46 -0.49 -1.04 -16.91
CA ILE A 46 0.73 -1.70 -17.40
C ILE A 46 1.87 -1.43 -16.42
N ILE A 47 2.52 -2.49 -15.97
CA ILE A 47 3.67 -2.44 -15.07
C ILE A 47 4.98 -2.60 -15.87
N PRO A 48 6.08 -1.93 -15.48
CA PRO A 48 6.22 -1.02 -14.33
C PRO A 48 5.64 0.38 -14.60
N LEU A 49 5.08 1.00 -13.56
CA LEU A 49 4.64 2.40 -13.62
C LEU A 49 5.86 3.33 -13.68
N LYS A 50 5.81 4.32 -14.57
CA LYS A 50 6.91 5.30 -14.76
C LYS A 50 6.76 6.59 -13.96
N TYR A 51 5.55 6.88 -13.49
CA TYR A 51 5.20 8.16 -12.87
C TYR A 51 4.41 7.94 -11.57
N VAL A 52 4.67 8.81 -10.60
CA VAL A 52 3.89 8.96 -9.37
C VAL A 52 3.41 10.40 -9.32
N ILE A 53 2.10 10.60 -9.17
CA ILE A 53 1.50 11.92 -9.07
C ILE A 53 1.00 12.11 -7.64
N VAL A 54 1.48 13.14 -6.96
CA VAL A 54 1.14 13.43 -5.56
C VAL A 54 0.07 14.51 -5.52
N HIS A 55 -1.04 14.22 -4.84
CA HIS A 55 -2.16 15.14 -4.63
C HIS A 55 -2.56 15.18 -3.16
N HIS A 56 -3.10 16.32 -2.72
CA HIS A 56 -3.80 16.43 -1.45
C HIS A 56 -5.31 16.24 -1.68
N THR A 57 -6.02 15.76 -0.67
CA THR A 57 -7.46 15.44 -0.78
C THR A 57 -8.38 16.65 -0.62
N LEU A 58 -7.85 17.82 -0.21
CA LEU A 58 -8.62 19.00 0.22
C LEU A 58 -9.65 18.68 1.32
N THR A 59 -9.40 17.65 2.13
CA THR A 59 -10.22 17.33 3.32
C THR A 59 -9.49 17.74 4.60
N PRO A 60 -10.21 17.85 5.74
CA PRO A 60 -9.56 17.93 7.05
C PRO A 60 -8.60 16.75 7.28
N SER A 61 -7.60 16.95 8.13
CA SER A 61 -6.75 15.85 8.62
C SER A 61 -7.50 14.96 9.61
N CYS A 62 -7.08 13.70 9.71
CA CYS A 62 -7.57 12.73 10.70
C CYS A 62 -6.39 12.18 11.51
N ASN A 63 -6.62 11.90 12.79
CA ASN A 63 -5.59 11.51 13.77
C ASN A 63 -5.90 10.21 14.51
N SER A 64 -6.93 9.47 14.11
CA SER A 64 -7.24 8.11 14.57
C SER A 64 -7.61 7.22 13.39
N GLU A 65 -7.41 5.91 13.53
CA GLU A 65 -7.77 4.96 12.47
C GLU A 65 -9.26 5.02 12.10
N SER A 66 -10.14 5.14 13.10
CA SER A 66 -11.58 5.27 12.89
C SER A 66 -11.94 6.55 12.14
N ALA A 67 -11.39 7.70 12.55
CA ALA A 67 -11.65 8.97 11.89
C ALA A 67 -11.12 8.97 10.45
N CYS A 68 -9.96 8.36 10.21
CA CYS A 68 -9.40 8.22 8.86
C CYS A 68 -10.22 7.27 7.98
N ALA A 69 -10.71 6.15 8.54
CA ALA A 69 -11.59 5.23 7.83
C ALA A 69 -12.91 5.92 7.44
N ASP A 70 -13.51 6.70 8.35
CA ASP A 70 -14.74 7.45 8.08
C ASP A 70 -14.54 8.51 6.99
N LEU A 71 -13.42 9.25 7.05
CA LEU A 71 -13.06 10.22 6.02
C LEU A 71 -12.89 9.55 4.66
N LEU A 72 -12.18 8.42 4.60
CA LEU A 72 -11.98 7.69 3.35
C LEU A 72 -13.28 7.13 2.77
N LYS A 73 -14.18 6.61 3.60
CA LYS A 73 -15.52 6.17 3.15
C LYS A 73 -16.30 7.33 2.54
N ASN A 74 -16.29 8.50 3.19
CA ASN A 74 -16.97 9.69 2.66
C ASN A 74 -16.38 10.14 1.32
N LEU A 75 -15.05 10.12 1.21
CA LEU A 75 -14.36 10.48 -0.03
C LEU A 75 -14.63 9.47 -1.15
N GLN A 76 -14.66 8.18 -0.83
CA GLN A 76 -15.03 7.13 -1.78
C GLN A 76 -16.48 7.28 -2.26
N ASN A 77 -17.42 7.55 -1.35
CA ASN A 77 -18.82 7.79 -1.69
C ASN A 77 -18.96 9.03 -2.57
N PHE A 78 -18.25 10.12 -2.26
CA PHE A 78 -18.25 11.30 -3.12
C PHE A 78 -17.74 11.00 -4.53
N HIS A 79 -16.61 10.32 -4.66
CA HIS A 79 -16.06 9.97 -5.98
C HIS A 79 -17.01 9.07 -6.79
N ILE A 80 -17.62 8.06 -6.16
CA ILE A 80 -18.48 7.14 -6.92
C ILE A 80 -19.89 7.72 -7.14
N ASP A 81 -20.55 8.20 -6.08
CA ASP A 81 -21.96 8.59 -6.16
C ASP A 81 -22.15 9.99 -6.74
N THR A 82 -21.17 10.89 -6.56
CA THR A 82 -21.27 12.27 -7.06
C THR A 82 -20.46 12.49 -8.34
N GLN A 83 -19.24 11.94 -8.44
CA GLN A 83 -18.38 12.13 -9.62
C GLN A 83 -18.49 11.01 -10.65
N GLY A 84 -19.17 9.90 -10.33
CA GLY A 84 -19.35 8.78 -11.25
C GLY A 84 -18.08 7.95 -11.47
N PHE A 85 -17.09 8.03 -10.57
CA PHE A 85 -15.88 7.21 -10.67
C PHE A 85 -16.18 5.75 -10.34
N HIS A 86 -15.35 4.83 -10.82
CA HIS A 86 -15.51 3.41 -10.48
C HIS A 86 -15.07 3.07 -9.06
N ASP A 87 -14.25 3.92 -8.46
CA ASP A 87 -13.75 3.81 -7.09
C ASP A 87 -13.26 5.17 -6.58
N ILE A 88 -12.66 5.20 -5.40
CA ILE A 88 -11.88 6.35 -4.95
C ILE A 88 -10.76 6.67 -5.96
N GLY A 89 -10.62 7.95 -6.33
CA GLY A 89 -9.74 8.39 -7.43
C GLY A 89 -8.23 8.30 -7.16
N TYR A 90 -7.81 7.77 -6.02
CA TYR A 90 -6.40 7.65 -5.64
C TYR A 90 -5.99 6.18 -5.55
N LYS A 91 -4.76 5.83 -5.94
CA LYS A 91 -4.22 4.47 -5.74
C LYS A 91 -3.80 4.21 -4.30
N TYR A 92 -3.21 5.22 -3.69
CA TYR A 92 -2.79 5.23 -2.29
C TYR A 92 -3.14 6.56 -1.67
N THR A 93 -3.48 6.55 -0.39
CA THR A 93 -3.55 7.76 0.44
C THR A 93 -2.64 7.62 1.64
N ILE A 94 -2.12 8.76 2.10
CA ILE A 94 -1.29 8.84 3.29
C ILE A 94 -2.07 9.63 4.32
N HIS A 95 -2.38 8.99 5.43
CA HIS A 95 -2.88 9.66 6.63
C HIS A 95 -1.85 9.50 7.74
N ILE A 96 -1.92 10.34 8.78
CA ILE A 96 -0.88 10.51 9.82
C ILE A 96 -0.30 9.19 10.33
N ILE A 97 -1.11 8.12 10.38
CA ILE A 97 -0.75 6.83 10.96
C ILE A 97 -0.42 5.77 9.90
N ASN A 98 -0.97 5.85 8.68
CA ASN A 98 -0.99 4.71 7.75
C ASN A 98 -0.94 5.11 6.27
N VAL A 99 -0.26 4.28 5.46
CA VAL A 99 -0.39 4.27 4.00
C VAL A 99 -1.50 3.30 3.62
N ILE A 100 -2.51 3.78 2.92
CA ILE A 100 -3.73 3.01 2.63
C ILE A 100 -3.73 2.66 1.14
N ARG A 101 -3.85 1.36 0.83
CA ARG A 101 -3.97 0.86 -0.54
C ARG A 101 -5.43 0.79 -0.93
N LEU A 102 -5.78 1.42 -2.04
CA LEU A 102 -7.16 1.67 -2.44
C LEU A 102 -7.61 0.82 -3.64
N GLN A 103 -6.67 0.30 -4.44
CA GLN A 103 -6.89 -0.56 -5.61
C GLN A 103 -5.93 -1.77 -5.63
#